data_AF-A0A3N0ZI80-F1
#
_entry.id   AF-A0A3N0ZI80-F1
#
_cell.length_a   1.000
_cell.length_b   1.000
_cell.length_c   1.000
_cell.angle_alpha   90.00
_cell.angle_beta   90.00
_cell.angle_gamma   90.00
#
_symmetry.space_group_name_H-M   'P 1'
#
loop_
_entity.id
_entity.type
_entity.pdbx_description
1 polymer ?
#
loop_
_entity_poly.entity_id
_entity_poly.type
_entity_poly.pdbx_seq_one_letter_code
_entity_poly.pdbx_strand_id
1 'polypeptide(L)'
;MKKSIVKYLLVILFANLLIKSESFAQDNIFKVYLVNGNVQLQGKTDSNPKPLLVGKEIYPGSTIITSENSYLCLQNQNGYIMEISKAGKFKIDDLSKKAKKVNYNVAKKYFEFLLESIKETSGKRTSFSLSTERSFFDTQRIATFLPKNCNVMGKSIKFSWFPEKNAEEYTFILKNNFSEEITAIKTKDTTFNLDLNTLKIQKPGFYHWCVTTNTGGKIRMSDEPYIFIIDNNSENMINADIESIKSSVDDDNSIIGGLLIAQYFERKNLMQEAYNHYFRLLKYTKNLPAINNAYMNFLVKLSGKQ
;
A
#
# COMPACT_ATOMS: atom_id res chain seq x y z
N MET A 1 -16.49 -15.92 73.19
CA MET A 1 -15.59 -16.48 72.13
C MET A 1 -14.16 -16.10 72.51
N LYS A 2 -13.26 -17.06 72.77
CA LYS A 2 -11.89 -16.74 73.23
C LYS A 2 -11.20 -15.87 72.17
N LYS A 3 -10.53 -14.77 72.59
CA LYS A 3 -9.78 -13.85 71.72
C LYS A 3 -8.80 -14.59 70.77
N SER A 4 -8.34 -15.78 71.15
CA SER A 4 -7.51 -16.65 70.31
C SER A 4 -8.25 -17.20 69.08
N ILE A 5 -9.52 -17.58 69.20
CA ILE A 5 -10.32 -18.16 68.11
C ILE A 5 -10.61 -17.11 67.03
N VAL A 6 -10.90 -15.86 67.43
CA VAL A 6 -11.12 -14.74 66.51
C VAL A 6 -9.83 -14.40 65.74
N LYS A 7 -8.66 -14.53 66.38
CA LYS A 7 -7.36 -14.34 65.73
C LYS A 7 -7.10 -15.40 64.65
N TYR A 8 -7.36 -16.67 64.94
CA TYR A 8 -7.17 -17.74 63.94
C TYR A 8 -8.17 -17.65 62.78
N LEU A 9 -9.41 -17.25 63.05
CA LEU A 9 -10.41 -17.00 62.00
C LEU A 9 -10.01 -15.83 61.09
N LEU A 10 -9.46 -14.74 61.64
CA LEU A 10 -8.95 -13.62 60.85
C LEU A 10 -7.73 -14.01 60.01
N VAL A 11 -6.82 -14.83 60.53
CA VAL A 11 -5.65 -15.32 59.76
C VAL A 11 -6.09 -16.23 58.60
N ILE A 12 -7.08 -17.09 58.81
CA ILE A 12 -7.62 -17.96 57.74
C ILE A 12 -8.40 -17.13 56.71
N LEU A 13 -9.14 -16.10 57.14
CA LEU A 13 -9.85 -15.19 56.23
C LEU A 13 -8.85 -14.36 55.39
N PHE A 14 -7.72 -13.95 55.97
CA PHE A 14 -6.65 -13.22 55.28
C PHE A 14 -5.85 -14.12 54.33
N ALA A 15 -5.62 -15.38 54.69
CA ALA A 15 -4.92 -16.36 53.85
C ALA A 15 -5.73 -16.72 52.58
N ASN A 16 -7.07 -16.76 52.68
CA ASN A 16 -7.93 -16.97 51.52
C ASN A 16 -8.06 -15.73 50.60
N LEU A 17 -7.75 -14.52 51.11
CA LEU A 17 -7.75 -13.29 50.31
C LEU A 17 -6.48 -13.09 49.46
N LEU A 18 -5.43 -13.89 49.71
CA LEU A 18 -4.15 -13.84 49.01
C LEU A 18 -4.06 -14.82 47.83
N ILE A 19 -5.06 -15.68 47.64
CA ILE A 19 -5.26 -16.38 46.36
C ILE A 19 -5.98 -15.40 45.42
N LYS A 20 -5.37 -14.24 45.17
CA LYS A 20 -5.67 -13.49 43.97
C LYS A 20 -5.12 -14.34 42.85
N SER A 21 -6.00 -15.03 42.13
CA SER A 21 -5.68 -15.59 40.85
C SER A 21 -5.10 -14.46 40.00
N GLU A 22 -3.77 -14.47 39.85
CA GLU A 22 -3.14 -13.86 38.69
C GLU A 22 -3.73 -14.61 37.51
N SER A 23 -4.85 -14.09 37.00
CA SER A 23 -5.33 -14.42 35.68
C SER A 23 -4.19 -14.01 34.77
N PHE A 24 -3.32 -14.96 34.43
CA PHE A 24 -2.35 -14.79 33.36
C PHE A 24 -3.20 -14.51 32.12
N ALA A 25 -3.42 -13.23 31.84
CA ALA A 25 -3.85 -12.80 30.53
C ALA A 25 -2.77 -13.35 29.60
N GLN A 26 -3.09 -14.42 28.88
CA GLN A 26 -2.21 -14.90 27.83
C GLN A 26 -2.16 -13.78 26.81
N ASP A 27 -1.01 -13.13 26.70
CA ASP A 27 -0.80 -12.10 25.71
C ASP A 27 -1.18 -12.67 24.33
N ASN A 28 -2.07 -11.96 23.66
CA ASN A 28 -2.46 -12.30 22.30
C ASN A 28 -1.22 -12.22 21.40
N ILE A 29 -0.95 -13.28 20.63
CA ILE A 29 0.22 -13.32 19.76
C ILE A 29 -0.05 -12.53 18.49
N PHE A 30 -1.25 -12.68 17.93
CA PHE A 30 -1.64 -12.03 16.68
C PHE A 30 -3.04 -11.45 16.74
N LYS A 31 -3.27 -10.44 15.90
CA LYS A 31 -4.60 -9.93 15.55
C LYS A 31 -4.84 -10.14 14.06
N VAL A 32 -6.06 -10.55 13.72
CA VAL A 32 -6.49 -10.77 12.33
C VAL A 32 -6.87 -9.44 11.69
N TYR A 33 -6.34 -9.16 10.51
CA TYR A 33 -6.59 -7.91 9.81
C TYR A 33 -7.26 -8.08 8.45
N LEU A 34 -6.99 -9.17 7.74
CA LEU A 34 -7.67 -9.46 6.49
C LEU A 34 -7.93 -10.96 6.40
N VAL A 35 -9.14 -11.32 6.00
CA VAL A 35 -9.55 -12.70 5.72
C VAL A 35 -10.23 -12.71 4.37
N ASN A 36 -9.78 -13.60 3.48
CA ASN A 36 -10.44 -13.90 2.22
C ASN A 36 -10.47 -15.42 2.02
N GLY A 37 -11.57 -15.94 1.49
CA GLY A 37 -11.77 -17.39 1.35
C GLY A 37 -12.12 -18.08 2.68
N ASN A 38 -11.90 -19.40 2.74
CA ASN A 38 -12.29 -20.22 3.89
C ASN A 38 -11.10 -20.40 4.84
N VAL A 39 -11.08 -19.57 5.88
CA VAL A 39 -10.09 -19.59 6.95
C VAL A 39 -10.78 -19.89 8.27
N GLN A 40 -10.25 -20.85 9.02
CA GLN A 40 -10.78 -21.30 10.30
C GLN A 40 -9.69 -21.23 11.38
N LEU A 41 -10.13 -21.09 12.63
CA LEU A 41 -9.31 -21.14 13.82
C LEU A 41 -9.81 -22.27 14.72
N GLN A 42 -8.88 -23.13 15.12
CA GLN A 42 -9.07 -24.13 16.16
C GLN A 42 -8.29 -23.67 17.39
N GLY A 43 -9.00 -23.26 18.44
CA GLY A 43 -8.41 -22.93 19.73
C GLY A 43 -7.81 -24.15 20.43
N LYS A 44 -6.94 -23.94 21.42
CA LYS A 44 -6.25 -25.00 22.16
C LYS A 44 -7.19 -26.06 22.76
N THR A 45 -8.35 -25.63 23.25
CA THR A 45 -9.36 -26.49 23.88
C THR A 45 -10.58 -26.76 22.98
N ASP A 46 -10.59 -26.19 21.77
CA ASP A 46 -11.71 -26.32 20.85
C ASP A 46 -11.62 -27.64 20.09
N SER A 47 -12.66 -28.46 20.21
CA SER A 47 -12.81 -29.72 19.47
C SER A 47 -13.07 -29.50 17.97
N ASN A 48 -13.73 -28.40 17.61
CA ASN A 48 -14.10 -28.08 16.23
C ASN A 48 -13.55 -26.71 15.78
N PRO A 49 -12.97 -26.61 14.56
CA PRO A 49 -12.56 -25.34 13.97
C PRO A 49 -13.76 -24.40 13.74
N LYS A 50 -13.57 -23.12 13.99
CA LYS A 50 -14.58 -22.06 13.77
C LYS A 50 -14.11 -21.09 12.70
N PRO A 51 -14.99 -20.47 11.91
CA PRO A 51 -14.60 -19.43 10.95
C PRO A 51 -13.81 -18.31 11.63
N LEU A 52 -12.70 -17.89 11.00
CA LEU A 52 -11.87 -16.80 11.49
C LEU A 52 -12.36 -15.46 10.93
N LEU A 53 -12.56 -14.49 11.82
CA LEU A 53 -13.08 -13.17 11.46
C LEU A 53 -12.01 -12.08 11.63
N VAL A 54 -12.15 -11.02 10.84
CA VAL A 54 -11.32 -9.81 10.98
C VAL A 54 -11.49 -9.20 12.37
N GLY A 55 -10.39 -8.70 12.94
CA GLY A 55 -10.33 -8.12 14.27
C GLY A 55 -10.16 -9.14 15.40
N LYS A 56 -10.29 -10.45 15.12
CA LYS A 56 -10.11 -11.50 16.12
C LYS A 56 -8.68 -11.55 16.62
N GLU A 57 -8.52 -11.68 17.93
CA GLU A 57 -7.22 -11.95 18.57
C GLU A 57 -6.97 -13.45 18.64
N ILE A 58 -5.71 -13.83 18.42
CA ILE A 58 -5.25 -15.21 18.36
C ILE A 58 -4.23 -15.46 19.47
N TYR A 59 -4.48 -16.52 20.23
CA TYR A 59 -3.72 -16.88 21.42
C TYR A 59 -2.81 -18.11 21.19
N PRO A 60 -1.78 -18.30 22.03
CA PRO A 60 -0.87 -19.45 21.96
C PRO A 60 -1.60 -20.80 21.94
N GLY A 61 -0.99 -21.80 21.30
CA GLY A 61 -1.55 -23.15 21.19
C GLY A 61 -2.74 -23.31 20.23
N SER A 62 -3.19 -22.25 19.57
CA SER A 62 -4.22 -22.33 18.53
C SER A 62 -3.64 -22.80 17.19
N THR A 63 -4.50 -23.25 16.28
CA THR A 63 -4.15 -23.64 14.90
C THR A 63 -5.05 -22.91 13.89
N ILE A 64 -4.44 -22.26 12.91
CA ILE A 64 -5.13 -21.70 11.75
C ILE A 64 -5.23 -22.78 10.68
N ILE A 65 -6.39 -22.90 10.06
CA ILE A 65 -6.66 -23.81 8.94
C ILE A 65 -7.10 -22.98 7.76
N THR A 66 -6.42 -23.12 6.62
CA THR A 66 -6.71 -22.38 5.39
C THR A 66 -6.98 -23.35 4.25
N SER A 67 -7.94 -23.00 3.40
CA SER A 67 -8.24 -23.74 2.17
C SER A 67 -7.46 -23.17 0.98
N GLU A 68 -7.52 -23.85 -0.17
CA GLU A 68 -7.01 -23.28 -1.42
C GLU A 68 -7.64 -21.92 -1.72
N ASN A 69 -6.87 -21.02 -2.35
CA ASN A 69 -7.27 -19.64 -2.66
C ASN A 69 -7.67 -18.77 -1.44
N SER A 70 -7.41 -19.25 -0.22
CA SER A 70 -7.63 -18.46 0.98
C SER A 70 -6.44 -17.55 1.23
N TYR A 71 -6.70 -16.39 1.82
CA TYR A 71 -5.68 -15.43 2.17
C TYR A 71 -5.97 -14.84 3.55
N LEU A 72 -4.95 -14.83 4.40
CA LEU A 72 -5.03 -14.33 5.76
C LEU A 72 -3.87 -13.37 6.02
N CYS A 73 -4.19 -12.20 6.55
CA CYS A 73 -3.21 -11.23 7.05
C CYS A 73 -3.34 -11.13 8.57
N LEU A 74 -2.24 -11.40 9.25
CA LEU A 74 -2.08 -11.31 10.69
C LEU A 74 -1.08 -10.21 11.03
N GLN A 75 -1.20 -9.64 12.21
CA GLN A 75 -0.13 -8.82 12.76
C GLN A 75 0.06 -9.09 14.24
N ASN A 76 1.32 -9.14 14.67
CA ASN A 76 1.66 -9.32 16.09
C ASN A 76 1.62 -7.99 16.85
N GLN A 77 1.80 -8.07 18.18
CA GLN A 77 1.86 -6.89 19.04
C GLN A 77 2.99 -5.91 18.69
N ASN A 78 4.07 -6.40 18.08
CA ASN A 78 5.20 -5.59 17.62
C ASN A 78 4.96 -4.96 16.24
N GLY A 79 3.81 -5.24 15.62
CA GLY A 79 3.43 -4.72 14.31
C GLY A 79 3.96 -5.50 13.10
N TYR A 80 4.72 -6.56 13.32
CA TYR A 80 5.14 -7.46 12.25
C TYR A 80 3.91 -8.08 11.58
N ILE A 81 3.83 -7.95 10.26
CA ILE A 81 2.75 -8.43 9.43
C ILE A 81 3.14 -9.79 8.85
N MET A 82 2.22 -10.73 8.90
CA MET A 82 2.39 -12.09 8.40
C MET A 82 1.25 -12.45 7.46
N GLU A 83 1.61 -13.03 6.31
CA GLU A 83 0.67 -13.42 5.27
C GLU A 83 0.61 -14.94 5.11
N ILE A 84 -0.59 -15.48 5.04
CA ILE A 84 -0.82 -16.90 4.78
C ILE A 84 -1.73 -17.02 3.56
N SER A 85 -1.14 -17.44 2.44
CA SER A 85 -1.82 -17.68 1.16
C SER A 85 -1.83 -19.15 0.73
N LYS A 86 -1.09 -20.00 1.43
CA LYS A 86 -1.00 -21.44 1.16
C LYS A 86 -2.03 -22.18 1.99
N ALA A 87 -2.75 -23.11 1.37
CA ALA A 87 -3.63 -24.03 2.06
C ALA A 87 -2.85 -24.89 3.06
N GLY A 88 -3.46 -25.19 4.21
CA GLY A 88 -2.85 -26.04 5.22
C GLY A 88 -3.22 -25.67 6.66
N LYS A 89 -2.53 -26.32 7.60
CA LYS A 89 -2.68 -26.10 9.04
C LYS A 89 -1.43 -25.44 9.60
N PHE A 90 -1.60 -24.33 10.31
CA PHE A 90 -0.52 -23.49 10.82
C PHE A 90 -0.68 -23.32 12.34
N LYS A 91 0.28 -23.84 13.11
CA LYS A 91 0.31 -23.64 14.56
C LYS A 91 0.79 -22.23 14.87
N ILE A 92 0.07 -21.54 15.75
CA ILE A 92 0.38 -20.15 16.11
C ILE A 92 1.74 -20.02 16.78
N ASP A 93 2.14 -21.02 17.58
CA ASP A 93 3.44 -21.01 18.26
C ASP A 93 4.62 -21.14 17.28
N ASP A 94 4.40 -21.71 16.10
CA ASP A 94 5.43 -21.79 15.06
C ASP A 94 5.48 -20.51 14.23
N LEU A 95 4.32 -19.88 14.02
CA LEU A 95 4.23 -18.56 13.38
C LEU A 95 4.86 -17.47 14.25
N SER A 96 4.65 -17.51 15.57
CA SER A 96 5.18 -16.50 16.50
C SER A 96 6.71 -16.48 16.51
N LYS A 97 7.35 -17.65 16.41
CA LYS A 97 8.82 -17.77 16.33
C LYS A 97 9.41 -17.14 15.06
N LYS A 98 8.64 -17.06 13.98
CA LYS A 98 9.07 -16.41 12.73
C LYS A 98 8.92 -14.90 12.77
N ALA A 99 8.10 -14.38 13.69
CA ALA A 99 7.85 -12.96 13.79
C ALA A 99 9.09 -12.23 14.35
N LYS A 100 9.61 -11.29 13.58
CA LYS A 100 10.79 -10.50 13.97
C LYS A 100 10.37 -9.32 14.86
N LYS A 101 11.30 -8.83 15.68
CA LYS A 101 11.18 -7.48 16.26
C LYS A 101 11.50 -6.47 15.17
N VAL A 102 10.58 -5.54 14.91
CA VAL A 102 10.73 -4.53 13.85
C VAL A 102 10.48 -3.15 14.43
N ASN A 103 11.24 -2.17 13.94
CA ASN A 103 10.95 -0.76 14.22
C ASN A 103 9.77 -0.33 13.36
N TYR A 104 8.57 -0.35 13.96
CA TYR A 104 7.28 -0.49 13.26
C TYR A 104 6.60 0.85 12.89
N ASN A 105 7.19 2.01 13.21
CA ASN A 105 6.43 3.27 13.18
C ASN A 105 5.90 3.67 11.80
N VAL A 106 6.66 3.47 10.73
CA VAL A 106 6.22 3.83 9.36
C VAL A 106 5.17 2.84 8.86
N ALA A 107 5.49 1.55 8.86
CA ALA A 107 4.58 0.49 8.42
C ALA A 107 3.23 0.55 9.14
N LYS A 108 3.23 0.80 10.46
CA LYS A 108 2.02 0.98 11.28
C LYS A 108 1.09 2.03 10.72
N LYS A 109 1.62 3.22 10.47
CA LYS A 109 0.84 4.38 10.01
C LYS A 109 0.12 4.09 8.69
N TYR A 110 0.82 3.47 7.75
CA TYR A 110 0.23 3.13 6.45
C TYR A 110 -0.71 1.93 6.55
N PHE A 111 -0.42 0.97 7.43
CA PHE A 111 -1.28 -0.16 7.66
C PHE A 111 -2.60 0.24 8.31
N GLU A 112 -2.57 1.12 9.33
CA GLU A 112 -3.80 1.68 9.93
C GLU A 112 -4.66 2.41 8.90
N PHE A 113 -4.03 3.20 8.01
CA PHE A 113 -4.73 3.88 6.92
C PHE A 113 -5.36 2.91 5.92
N LEU A 114 -4.63 1.85 5.54
CA LEU A 114 -5.16 0.79 4.69
C LEU A 114 -6.42 0.17 5.32
N LEU A 115 -6.39 -0.11 6.62
CA LEU A 115 -7.53 -0.71 7.32
C LEU A 115 -8.74 0.22 7.39
N GLU A 116 -8.52 1.51 7.58
CA GLU A 116 -9.57 2.52 7.51
C GLU A 116 -10.24 2.52 6.13
N SER A 117 -9.44 2.52 5.05
CA SER A 117 -9.97 2.48 3.67
C SER A 117 -10.78 1.23 3.36
N ILE A 118 -10.40 0.07 3.93
CA ILE A 118 -11.14 -1.19 3.77
C ILE A 118 -12.48 -1.13 4.51
N LYS A 119 -12.51 -0.56 5.73
CA LYS A 119 -13.75 -0.43 6.52
C LYS A 119 -14.77 0.47 5.84
N GLU A 120 -14.34 1.62 5.32
CA GLU A 120 -15.23 2.57 4.64
C GLU A 120 -15.89 1.98 3.39
N THR A 121 -15.17 1.14 2.66
CA THR A 121 -15.67 0.52 1.42
C THR A 121 -16.73 -0.56 1.67
N SER A 122 -16.81 -1.12 2.88
CA SER A 122 -17.79 -2.16 3.24
C SER A 122 -19.23 -1.64 3.42
N GLY A 123 -19.42 -0.32 3.53
CA GLY A 123 -20.73 0.33 3.70
C GLY A 123 -21.28 1.07 2.46
N LYS A 124 -20.45 1.30 1.44
CA LYS A 124 -20.85 2.00 0.21
C LYS A 124 -20.47 1.15 -1.00
N ARG A 125 -21.47 0.51 -1.61
CA ARG A 125 -21.38 0.14 -3.03
C ARG A 125 -21.34 1.45 -3.81
N THR A 126 -20.14 1.98 -4.05
CA THR A 126 -19.97 2.97 -5.12
C THR A 126 -20.27 2.23 -6.42
N SER A 127 -21.50 2.39 -6.90
CA SER A 127 -21.86 2.09 -8.28
C SER A 127 -20.99 2.97 -9.17
N PHE A 128 -19.82 2.44 -9.53
CA PHE A 128 -18.94 3.07 -10.48
C PHE A 128 -19.58 2.85 -11.85
N SER A 129 -20.42 3.78 -12.29
CA SER A 129 -20.60 3.92 -13.72
C SER A 129 -19.30 4.50 -14.26
N LEU A 130 -18.74 3.88 -15.29
CA LEU A 130 -17.72 4.49 -16.17
C LEU A 130 -18.25 5.75 -16.91
N SER A 131 -19.29 6.41 -16.40
CA SER A 131 -19.88 7.60 -17.00
C SER A 131 -19.21 8.85 -16.43
N THR A 132 -17.97 9.07 -16.81
CA THR A 132 -17.39 10.41 -17.10
C THR A 132 -15.98 10.25 -17.65
N GLU A 133 -15.84 9.45 -18.71
CA GLU A 133 -14.78 9.60 -19.72
C GLU A 133 -15.09 10.81 -20.62
N ARG A 134 -15.31 12.00 -20.06
CA ARG A 134 -15.55 13.22 -20.87
C ARG A 134 -14.56 14.35 -20.62
N SER A 135 -13.69 14.23 -19.62
CA SER A 135 -12.58 15.19 -19.40
C SER A 135 -11.24 14.73 -19.99
N PHE A 136 -11.08 13.45 -20.33
CA PHE A 136 -9.91 12.93 -21.06
C PHE A 136 -9.96 13.24 -22.57
N PHE A 137 -11.16 13.51 -23.09
CA PHE A 137 -11.41 13.89 -24.48
C PHE A 137 -11.78 15.37 -24.58
N ASP A 138 -10.99 16.27 -23.97
CA ASP A 138 -10.87 17.58 -24.61
C ASP A 138 -10.24 17.29 -25.98
N THR A 139 -11.07 17.29 -27.02
CA THR A 139 -10.66 16.92 -28.38
C THR A 139 -9.63 17.88 -28.94
N GLN A 140 -9.18 18.88 -28.18
CA GLN A 140 -8.15 19.85 -28.55
C GLN A 140 -6.73 19.50 -28.11
N ARG A 141 -6.54 18.62 -27.11
CA ARG A 141 -5.21 18.36 -26.54
C ARG A 141 -4.82 16.89 -26.55
N ILE A 142 -3.51 16.64 -26.62
CA ILE A 142 -2.96 15.29 -26.50
C ILE A 142 -3.03 14.88 -25.02
N ALA A 143 -3.76 13.80 -24.73
CA ALA A 143 -3.86 13.30 -23.37
C ALA A 143 -2.56 12.62 -22.91
N THR A 144 -2.13 12.88 -21.68
CA THR A 144 -0.89 12.35 -21.07
C THR A 144 -1.20 11.44 -19.87
N PHE A 145 -0.27 10.54 -19.54
CA PHE A 145 -0.45 9.58 -18.43
C PHE A 145 0.09 10.06 -17.09
N LEU A 146 1.10 10.95 -17.06
CA LEU A 146 1.55 11.51 -15.80
C LEU A 146 0.53 12.54 -15.29
N PRO A 147 0.27 12.58 -13.97
CA PRO A 147 -0.56 13.61 -13.36
C PRO A 147 -0.04 15.01 -13.64
N LYS A 148 -0.93 16.00 -13.51
CA LYS A 148 -0.59 17.42 -13.67
C LYS A 148 0.57 17.88 -12.77
N ASN A 149 0.67 17.26 -11.59
CA ASN A 149 1.64 17.56 -10.55
C ASN A 149 2.12 16.22 -9.97
N CYS A 150 3.40 15.90 -10.09
CA CYS A 150 3.96 14.76 -9.36
C CYS A 150 5.41 15.01 -8.94
N ASN A 151 5.81 14.35 -7.86
CA ASN A 151 7.21 14.22 -7.52
C ASN A 151 7.82 13.08 -8.34
N VAL A 152 9.11 13.18 -8.62
CA VAL A 152 9.86 12.12 -9.29
C VAL A 152 11.21 11.91 -8.62
N MET A 153 11.66 10.66 -8.53
CA MET A 153 12.95 10.28 -7.96
C MET A 153 13.71 9.31 -8.87
N GLY A 154 14.96 9.02 -8.51
CA GLY A 154 15.79 8.06 -9.24
C GLY A 154 16.55 8.65 -10.42
N LYS A 155 16.83 7.76 -11.39
CA LYS A 155 17.72 8.04 -12.53
C LYS A 155 16.97 8.27 -13.84
N SER A 156 15.73 7.82 -13.96
CA SER A 156 14.97 7.92 -15.21
C SER A 156 13.49 8.16 -14.97
N ILE A 157 12.88 8.96 -15.83
CA ILE A 157 11.44 9.26 -15.80
C ILE A 157 10.80 8.71 -17.07
N LYS A 158 9.66 8.03 -16.96
CA LYS A 158 8.91 7.58 -18.14
C LYS A 158 7.75 8.52 -18.39
N PHE A 159 7.79 9.17 -19.55
CA PHE A 159 6.70 9.95 -20.10
C PHE A 159 5.90 9.09 -21.06
N SER A 160 4.58 9.28 -21.10
CA SER A 160 3.69 8.56 -22.02
C SER A 160 2.47 9.41 -22.33
N TRP A 161 1.97 9.27 -23.56
CA TRP A 161 0.80 9.99 -24.06
C TRP A 161 -0.06 9.10 -24.96
N PHE A 162 -1.30 9.52 -25.22
CA PHE A 162 -2.18 8.81 -26.14
C PHE A 162 -1.79 9.11 -27.60
N PRO A 163 -1.85 8.11 -28.49
CA PRO A 163 -1.63 8.33 -29.92
C PRO A 163 -2.73 9.21 -30.52
N GLU A 164 -2.32 10.25 -31.22
CA GLU A 164 -3.19 11.06 -32.08
C GLU A 164 -3.35 10.40 -33.46
N LYS A 165 -4.58 10.45 -34.00
CA LYS A 165 -4.87 9.93 -35.33
C LYS A 165 -4.08 10.68 -36.40
N ASN A 166 -3.46 9.94 -37.32
CA ASN A 166 -2.63 10.47 -38.42
C ASN A 166 -1.37 11.25 -37.95
N ALA A 167 -0.92 11.07 -36.71
CA ALA A 167 0.38 11.58 -36.27
C ALA A 167 1.49 10.67 -36.81
N GLU A 168 2.45 11.25 -37.52
CA GLU A 168 3.62 10.53 -38.03
C GLU A 168 4.82 10.63 -37.07
N GLU A 169 4.88 11.71 -36.30
CA GLU A 169 5.97 12.04 -35.38
C GLU A 169 5.44 12.93 -34.25
N TYR A 170 6.04 12.79 -33.08
CA TYR A 170 5.85 13.61 -31.90
C TYR A 170 7.14 14.35 -31.57
N THR A 171 7.04 15.53 -30.98
CA THR A 171 8.17 16.22 -30.33
C THR A 171 7.88 16.32 -28.83
N PHE A 172 8.67 15.60 -28.04
CA PHE A 172 8.70 15.75 -26.59
C PHE A 172 9.55 16.97 -26.23
N ILE A 173 9.03 17.84 -25.36
CA ILE A 173 9.72 19.07 -24.92
C ILE A 173 9.78 19.05 -23.39
N LEU A 174 10.97 19.31 -22.85
CA LEU A 174 11.19 19.53 -21.42
C LEU A 174 11.68 20.96 -21.21
N LYS A 175 11.06 21.68 -20.27
CA LYS A 175 11.40 23.07 -19.92
C LYS A 175 11.73 23.17 -18.43
N ASN A 176 12.57 24.13 -18.07
CA ASN A 176 12.78 24.50 -16.67
C ASN A 176 11.62 25.37 -16.14
N ASN A 177 11.71 25.78 -14.87
CA ASN A 177 10.71 26.64 -14.23
C ASN A 177 10.63 28.07 -14.81
N PHE A 178 11.59 28.47 -15.64
CA PHE A 178 11.58 29.75 -16.37
C PHE A 178 11.03 29.61 -17.80
N SER A 179 10.42 28.46 -18.12
CA SER A 179 9.93 28.11 -19.45
C SER A 179 11.02 28.01 -20.52
N GLU A 180 12.30 27.94 -20.13
CA GLU A 180 13.40 27.75 -21.05
C GLU A 180 13.49 26.26 -21.43
N GLU A 181 13.62 25.98 -22.72
CA GLU A 181 13.75 24.62 -23.23
C GLU A 181 15.09 24.01 -22.78
N ILE A 182 15.01 22.86 -22.12
CA ILE A 182 16.16 22.03 -21.76
C ILE A 182 16.47 21.06 -22.90
N THR A 183 15.43 20.47 -23.47
CA THR A 183 15.55 19.56 -24.61
C THR A 183 14.23 19.46 -25.38
N ALA A 184 14.34 19.28 -26.70
CA ALA A 184 13.26 18.86 -27.58
C ALA A 184 13.70 17.64 -28.39
N ILE A 185 12.94 16.56 -28.33
CA ILE A 185 13.30 15.28 -28.93
C ILE A 185 12.14 14.78 -29.78
N LYS A 186 12.44 14.50 -31.06
CA LYS A 186 11.50 13.90 -32.00
C LYS A 186 11.46 12.39 -31.84
N THR A 187 10.25 11.82 -31.86
CA THR A 187 10.05 10.36 -31.77
C THR A 187 8.76 9.95 -32.47
N LYS A 188 8.72 8.71 -32.97
CA LYS A 188 7.49 8.09 -33.49
C LYS A 188 6.72 7.33 -32.40
N ASP A 189 7.36 7.06 -31.28
CA ASP A 189 6.76 6.35 -30.16
C ASP A 189 5.84 7.27 -29.35
N THR A 190 4.93 6.67 -28.57
CA THR A 190 4.06 7.38 -27.62
C THR A 190 4.60 7.35 -26.19
N THR A 191 5.84 6.93 -26.03
CA THR A 191 6.53 6.85 -24.75
C THR A 191 7.95 7.35 -24.88
N PHE A 192 8.44 8.04 -23.85
CA PHE A 192 9.81 8.53 -23.81
C PHE A 192 10.39 8.32 -22.40
N ASN A 193 11.57 7.69 -22.33
CA ASN A 193 12.30 7.51 -21.07
C ASN A 193 13.43 8.53 -21.01
N LEU A 194 13.32 9.49 -20.10
CA LEU A 194 14.32 10.50 -19.87
C LEU A 194 15.33 10.02 -18.83
N ASP A 195 16.62 9.95 -19.18
CA ASP A 195 17.70 9.72 -18.22
C ASP A 195 18.14 11.06 -17.59
N LEU A 196 17.90 11.20 -16.29
CA LEU A 196 18.19 12.41 -15.52
C LEU A 196 19.69 12.67 -15.34
N ASN A 197 20.56 11.70 -15.60
CA ASN A 197 22.01 11.89 -15.52
C ASN A 197 22.60 12.51 -16.79
N THR A 198 21.90 12.37 -17.93
CA THR A 198 22.40 12.83 -19.23
C THR A 198 22.14 14.32 -19.47
N LEU A 199 21.15 14.87 -18.78
CA LEU A 199 20.78 16.28 -18.83
C LEU A 199 21.29 16.99 -17.57
N LYS A 200 21.67 18.27 -17.68
CA LYS A 200 22.11 19.12 -16.55
C LYS A 200 20.93 19.50 -15.63
N ILE A 201 20.13 18.51 -15.24
CA ILE A 201 18.97 18.64 -14.37
C ILE A 201 19.45 18.91 -12.96
N GLN A 202 19.01 20.02 -12.40
CA GLN A 202 19.22 20.37 -11.00
C GLN A 202 18.24 19.60 -10.11
N LYS A 203 18.75 19.10 -8.98
CA LYS A 203 17.98 18.46 -7.91
C LYS A 203 18.17 19.26 -6.61
N PRO A 204 17.10 19.63 -5.88
CA PRO A 204 15.71 19.52 -6.29
C PRO A 204 15.35 20.55 -7.38
N GLY A 205 14.32 20.30 -8.19
CA GLY A 205 13.94 21.24 -9.25
C GLY A 205 12.56 21.01 -9.86
N PHE A 206 11.93 22.09 -10.34
CA PHE A 206 10.66 22.09 -11.06
C PHE A 206 10.89 22.12 -12.57
N TYR A 207 10.18 21.25 -13.28
CA TYR A 207 10.26 21.14 -14.73
C TYR A 207 8.88 20.96 -15.33
N HIS A 208 8.66 21.58 -16.48
CA HIS A 208 7.45 21.41 -17.27
C HIS A 208 7.76 20.51 -18.45
N TRP A 209 6.79 19.71 -18.87
CA TRP A 209 6.94 18.93 -20.09
C TRP A 209 5.67 18.97 -20.90
N CYS A 210 5.82 18.83 -22.21
CA CYS A 210 4.69 18.66 -23.11
C CYS A 210 5.11 17.85 -24.33
N VAL A 211 4.09 17.44 -25.09
CA VAL A 211 4.29 16.76 -26.37
C VAL A 211 3.50 17.50 -27.42
N THR A 212 4.12 17.68 -28.59
CA THR A 212 3.48 18.27 -29.75
C THR A 212 3.49 17.31 -30.93
N THR A 213 2.53 17.43 -31.83
CA THR A 213 2.53 16.76 -33.14
C THR A 213 1.84 17.64 -34.17
N ASN A 214 2.12 17.43 -35.45
CA ASN A 214 1.40 18.07 -36.55
C ASN A 214 0.50 17.03 -37.22
N THR A 215 -0.81 17.24 -37.12
CA THR A 215 -1.80 16.36 -37.73
C THR A 215 -2.69 17.18 -38.66
N GLY A 216 -2.66 16.88 -39.96
CA GLY A 216 -3.50 17.56 -40.95
C GLY A 216 -3.25 19.07 -41.05
N GLY A 217 -2.00 19.51 -40.88
CA GLY A 217 -1.61 20.92 -40.95
C GLY A 217 -1.92 21.73 -39.69
N LYS A 218 -2.37 21.09 -38.60
CA LYS A 218 -2.61 21.73 -37.31
C LYS A 218 -1.66 21.17 -36.26
N ILE A 219 -1.03 22.07 -35.50
CA ILE A 219 -0.24 21.71 -34.34
C ILE A 219 -1.19 21.33 -33.21
N ARG A 220 -0.96 20.13 -32.67
CA ARG A 220 -1.60 19.59 -31.48
C ARG A 220 -0.58 19.59 -30.36
N MET A 221 -1.02 19.90 -29.14
CA MET A 221 -0.17 19.93 -27.97
C MET A 221 -0.90 19.31 -26.78
N SER A 222 -0.16 18.65 -25.90
CA SER A 222 -0.67 18.25 -24.60
C SER A 222 -0.88 19.48 -23.68
N ASP A 223 -1.46 19.26 -22.51
CA ASP A 223 -1.22 20.19 -21.39
C ASP A 223 0.29 20.26 -21.07
N GLU A 224 0.71 21.26 -20.29
CA GLU A 224 2.07 21.39 -19.75
C GLU A 224 2.11 21.03 -18.25
N PRO A 225 1.94 19.74 -17.87
CA PRO A 225 2.12 19.30 -16.50
C PRO A 225 3.53 19.62 -15.98
N TYR A 226 3.66 19.75 -14.67
CA TYR A 226 4.95 19.92 -14.02
C TYR A 226 5.32 18.71 -13.17
N ILE A 227 6.61 18.46 -13.12
CA ILE A 227 7.24 17.48 -12.25
C ILE A 227 8.18 18.19 -11.28
N PHE A 228 8.25 17.68 -10.06
CA PHE A 228 9.24 18.10 -9.08
C PHE A 228 10.23 16.95 -8.86
N ILE A 229 11.45 17.14 -9.34
CA ILE A 229 12.52 16.17 -9.14
C ILE A 229 13.10 16.40 -7.75
N ILE A 230 13.00 15.40 -6.88
CA ILE A 230 13.45 15.51 -5.49
C ILE A 230 14.96 15.46 -5.36
N ASP A 231 15.48 15.96 -4.24
CA ASP A 231 16.89 15.85 -3.89
C ASP A 231 17.29 14.44 -3.41
N ASN A 232 18.60 14.17 -3.41
CA ASN A 232 19.13 12.85 -3.03
C ASN A 232 18.89 12.51 -1.55
N ASN A 233 18.81 13.49 -0.66
CA ASN A 233 18.54 13.25 0.76
C ASN A 233 17.07 12.81 0.96
N SER A 234 16.14 13.49 0.31
CA SER A 234 14.72 13.12 0.25
C SER A 234 14.54 11.72 -0.34
N GLU A 235 15.26 11.40 -1.43
CA GLU A 235 15.27 10.06 -2.03
C GLU A 235 15.79 9.00 -1.05
N ASN A 236 16.90 9.27 -0.35
CA ASN A 236 17.47 8.37 0.65
C ASN A 236 16.52 8.12 1.83
N MET A 237 15.82 9.16 2.32
CA MET A 237 14.83 9.02 3.37
C MET A 237 13.65 8.15 2.93
N ILE A 238 13.17 8.35 1.70
CA ILE A 238 12.10 7.53 1.11
C ILE A 238 12.53 6.07 0.99
N ASN A 239 13.76 5.81 0.51
CA ASN A 239 14.30 4.47 0.43
C ASN A 239 14.44 3.81 1.80
N ALA A 240 14.90 4.54 2.81
CA ALA A 240 14.99 4.04 4.19
C ALA A 240 13.61 3.66 4.77
N ASP A 241 12.60 4.48 4.51
CA ASP A 241 11.21 4.19 4.91
C ASP A 241 10.66 2.94 4.20
N ILE A 242 10.96 2.77 2.91
CA ILE A 242 10.57 1.57 2.13
C ILE A 242 11.23 0.32 2.71
N GLU A 243 12.53 0.37 3.04
CA GLU A 243 13.23 -0.75 3.66
C GLU A 243 12.66 -1.07 5.07
N SER A 244 12.27 -0.04 5.83
CA SER A 244 11.54 -0.24 7.08
C SER A 244 10.20 -0.97 6.86
N ILE A 245 9.43 -0.58 5.84
CA ILE A 245 8.17 -1.27 5.49
C ILE A 245 8.44 -2.72 5.08
N LYS A 246 9.43 -2.97 4.21
CA LYS A 246 9.78 -4.35 3.80
C LYS A 246 10.21 -5.21 4.99
N SER A 247 10.98 -4.65 5.93
CA SER A 247 11.40 -5.38 7.12
C SER A 247 10.24 -5.76 8.07
N SER A 248 9.08 -5.10 7.91
CA SER A 248 7.87 -5.34 8.72
C SER A 248 6.97 -6.45 8.20
N VAL A 249 7.27 -7.02 7.04
CA VAL A 249 6.53 -8.13 6.41
C VAL A 249 7.40 -9.38 6.32
N ASP A 250 6.76 -10.53 6.14
CA ASP A 250 7.40 -11.85 6.16
C ASP A 250 7.91 -12.36 4.82
N ASP A 251 7.49 -11.74 3.71
CA ASP A 251 7.87 -12.08 2.34
C ASP A 251 8.17 -10.79 1.54
N ASP A 252 9.24 -10.80 0.73
CA ASP A 252 9.56 -9.70 -0.20
C ASP A 252 8.51 -9.53 -1.30
N ASN A 253 7.71 -10.57 -1.56
CA ASN A 253 6.53 -10.53 -2.42
C ASN A 253 5.22 -10.38 -1.64
N SER A 254 5.30 -9.99 -0.36
CA SER A 254 4.13 -9.70 0.48
C SER A 254 3.19 -8.74 -0.23
N ILE A 255 1.93 -9.16 -0.30
CA ILE A 255 0.87 -8.42 -0.98
C ILE A 255 0.56 -7.13 -0.22
N ILE A 256 0.45 -7.21 1.10
CA ILE A 256 0.27 -6.06 1.99
C ILE A 256 1.52 -5.20 1.98
N GLY A 257 2.73 -5.78 2.05
CA GLY A 257 3.97 -5.03 1.96
C GLY A 257 4.05 -4.19 0.69
N GLY A 258 3.74 -4.79 -0.46
CA GLY A 258 3.65 -4.06 -1.73
C GLY A 258 2.57 -2.97 -1.72
N LEU A 259 1.43 -3.23 -1.09
CA LEU A 259 0.33 -2.25 -1.00
C LEU A 259 0.69 -1.07 -0.09
N LEU A 260 1.36 -1.32 1.04
CA LEU A 260 1.88 -0.29 1.93
C LEU A 260 2.90 0.60 1.22
N ILE A 261 3.80 -0.01 0.44
CA ILE A 261 4.77 0.73 -0.38
C ILE A 261 4.06 1.58 -1.44
N ALA A 262 3.04 1.05 -2.11
CA ALA A 262 2.25 1.82 -3.09
C ALA A 262 1.58 3.06 -2.46
N GLN A 263 0.94 2.89 -1.30
CA GLN A 263 0.32 3.99 -0.55
C GLN A 263 1.34 4.98 -0.01
N TYR A 264 2.52 4.51 0.39
CA TYR A 264 3.63 5.35 0.79
C TYR A 264 4.04 6.28 -0.35
N PHE A 265 4.27 5.73 -1.54
CA PHE A 265 4.60 6.50 -2.74
C PHE A 265 3.52 7.52 -3.10
N GLU A 266 2.25 7.11 -3.05
CA GLU A 266 1.11 8.00 -3.31
C GLU A 266 1.13 9.21 -2.36
N ARG A 267 1.37 9.00 -1.06
CA ARG A 267 1.48 10.10 -0.08
C ARG A 267 2.70 10.97 -0.27
N LYS A 268 3.77 10.45 -0.89
CA LYS A 268 4.95 11.22 -1.30
C LYS A 268 4.78 11.88 -2.67
N ASN A 269 3.59 11.79 -3.27
CA ASN A 269 3.28 12.28 -4.61
C ASN A 269 4.15 11.65 -5.72
N LEU A 270 4.72 10.47 -5.45
CA LEU A 270 5.54 9.67 -6.36
C LEU A 270 4.62 8.73 -7.16
N MET A 271 3.87 9.32 -8.09
CA MET A 271 2.70 8.69 -8.70
C MET A 271 3.07 7.56 -9.67
N GLN A 272 4.21 7.68 -10.36
CA GLN A 272 4.68 6.63 -11.27
C GLN A 272 5.12 5.38 -10.49
N GLU A 273 5.81 5.57 -9.38
CA GLU A 273 6.23 4.51 -8.46
C GLU A 273 5.00 3.84 -7.83
N ALA A 274 4.05 4.63 -7.32
CA ALA A 274 2.79 4.11 -6.79
C ALA A 274 2.05 3.25 -7.84
N TYR A 275 1.88 3.76 -9.07
CA TYR A 275 1.25 3.04 -10.17
C TYR A 275 1.94 1.71 -10.45
N ASN A 276 3.28 1.71 -10.55
CA ASN A 276 4.06 0.49 -10.82
C ASN A 276 3.85 -0.58 -9.74
N HIS A 277 3.79 -0.17 -8.47
CA HIS A 277 3.53 -1.09 -7.36
C HIS A 277 2.11 -1.66 -7.39
N TYR A 278 1.09 -0.82 -7.57
CA TYR A 278 -0.29 -1.30 -7.71
C TYR A 278 -0.45 -2.24 -8.91
N PHE A 279 0.09 -1.86 -10.07
CA PHE A 279 0.00 -2.67 -11.28
C PHE A 279 0.70 -4.02 -11.13
N ARG A 280 1.85 -4.06 -10.43
CA ARG A 280 2.52 -5.32 -10.08
C ARG A 280 1.61 -6.20 -9.22
N LEU A 281 0.98 -5.65 -8.17
CA LEU A 281 0.11 -6.42 -7.27
C LEU A 281 -1.08 -7.04 -8.01
N LEU A 282 -1.76 -6.28 -8.87
CA LEU A 282 -2.93 -6.76 -9.61
C LEU A 282 -2.65 -7.98 -10.49
N LYS A 283 -1.41 -8.15 -10.97
CA LYS A 283 -1.02 -9.34 -11.76
C LYS A 283 -1.09 -10.62 -10.93
N TYR A 284 -0.83 -10.53 -9.62
CA TYR A 284 -0.70 -11.68 -8.73
C TYR A 284 -1.93 -11.89 -7.84
N THR A 285 -2.80 -10.90 -7.70
CA THR A 285 -3.89 -10.91 -6.71
C THR A 285 -5.28 -10.84 -7.29
N LYS A 286 -5.49 -11.43 -8.48
CA LYS A 286 -6.84 -11.58 -9.06
C LYS A 286 -7.73 -12.21 -7.98
N ASN A 287 -8.68 -11.43 -7.44
CA ASN A 287 -9.66 -11.80 -6.39
C ASN A 287 -9.37 -11.37 -4.94
N LEU A 288 -8.50 -10.40 -4.67
CA LEU A 288 -8.48 -9.71 -3.36
C LEU A 288 -9.20 -8.35 -3.45
N PRO A 289 -10.45 -8.23 -2.94
CA PRO A 289 -11.24 -6.99 -3.06
C PRO A 289 -10.54 -5.75 -2.51
N ALA A 290 -9.79 -5.89 -1.40
CA ALA A 290 -9.06 -4.79 -0.79
C ALA A 290 -8.04 -4.13 -1.74
N ILE A 291 -7.36 -4.93 -2.57
CA ILE A 291 -6.35 -4.42 -3.51
C ILE A 291 -7.02 -3.77 -4.71
N ASN A 292 -8.08 -4.40 -5.23
CA ASN A 292 -8.86 -3.83 -6.32
C ASN A 292 -9.43 -2.46 -5.91
N ASN A 293 -10.00 -2.36 -4.70
CA ASN A 293 -10.54 -1.11 -4.19
C ASN A 293 -9.45 -0.05 -3.98
N ALA A 294 -8.31 -0.42 -3.39
CA ALA A 294 -7.18 0.50 -3.21
C ALA A 294 -6.64 1.02 -4.55
N TYR A 295 -6.51 0.15 -5.54
CA TYR A 295 -6.09 0.54 -6.88
C TYR A 295 -7.12 1.44 -7.58
N MET A 296 -8.41 1.11 -7.49
CA MET A 296 -9.46 1.95 -8.08
C MET A 296 -9.48 3.35 -7.45
N ASN A 297 -9.33 3.44 -6.12
CA ASN A 297 -9.20 4.72 -5.42
C ASN A 297 -7.96 5.50 -5.86
N PHE A 298 -6.83 4.81 -6.07
CA PHE A 298 -5.63 5.42 -6.63
C PHE A 298 -5.87 5.98 -8.04
N LEU A 299 -6.54 5.23 -8.93
CA LEU A 299 -6.88 5.70 -10.27
C LEU A 299 -7.79 6.94 -10.26
N VAL A 300 -8.74 7.01 -9.32
CA VAL A 300 -9.59 8.22 -9.16
C VAL A 300 -8.73 9.44 -8.83
N LYS A 301 -7.80 9.30 -7.88
CA LYS A 301 -6.86 10.39 -7.51
C LYS A 301 -5.94 10.76 -8.67
N LEU A 302 -5.44 9.77 -9.40
CA LEU A 302 -4.60 9.96 -10.58
C LEU A 302 -5.33 10.77 -11.66
N SER A 303 -6.65 10.58 -11.79
CA SER A 303 -7.49 11.31 -12.76
C SER A 303 -7.76 12.78 -12.38
N GLY A 304 -7.31 13.23 -11.21
CA GLY A 304 -7.52 14.61 -10.74
C GLY A 304 -8.96 14.91 -10.31
N LYS A 305 -9.81 13.89 -10.15
CA LYS A 305 -11.14 14.01 -9.56
C LYS A 305 -11.01 13.82 -8.04
N GLN A 306 -10.98 14.93 -7.29
CA GLN A 306 -11.16 14.94 -5.84
C GLN A 306 -12.52 15.54 -5.50
#